data_AF-A0A9W6GPZ6-F1
#
_entry.id   AF-A0A9W6GPZ6-F1
#
_cell.length_a   1.000
_cell.length_b   1.000
_cell.length_c   1.000
_cell.angle_alpha   90.00
_cell.angle_beta   90.00
_cell.angle_gamma   90.00
#
_symmetry.space_group_name_H-M   'P 1'
#
loop_
_entity.id
_entity.type
_entity.pdbx_description
1 polymer ?
#
loop_
_entity_poly.entity_id
_entity_poly.type
_entity_poly.pdbx_seq_one_letter_code
_entity_poly.pdbx_strand_id
1 'polypeptide(L)'
;MKRVLGGIRGRGKHPSYSEKEYANRDLEGYRGNRNTQPPLDRVAKENYIYALMSSNAYENPYYFDLRRYGWIRLNRYKADNGFSADVYMNEGKKIVVIAFRGTEFFTIKDWPHANLSVFGRNQYTSAMKLLKKMKRRYRGYRFISTGHSLGGGLALHTSVCWQGVDAVTFNTSPRIFKPKKHVGTNRKTVISEDGEILEVIRSFFKSLDSIGKIDYYEYDFLKGCSVREHSMYLLARGLLKVAAISGDKTALGIVDDILG
;
A
#
# COMPACT_ATOMS: atom_id res chain seq x y z
N MET A 1 -1.60 31.33 13.64
CA MET A 1 -2.31 30.05 13.79
C MET A 1 -2.41 29.34 12.44
N LYS A 2 -1.66 28.27 12.20
CA LYS A 2 -1.75 27.48 10.95
C LYS A 2 -2.71 26.30 11.16
N ARG A 3 -3.80 26.29 10.40
CA ARG A 3 -4.82 25.22 10.34
C ARG A 3 -4.16 23.92 9.87
N VAL A 4 -4.09 22.91 10.74
CA VAL A 4 -3.70 21.54 10.38
C VAL A 4 -4.89 20.90 9.64
N LEU A 5 -4.73 20.55 8.36
CA LEU A 5 -5.80 20.00 7.52
C LEU A 5 -6.07 18.51 7.80
N GLY A 6 -6.85 18.23 8.86
CA GLY A 6 -8.06 17.38 8.81
C GLY A 6 -8.01 15.87 8.48
N GLY A 7 -6.89 15.18 8.54
CA GLY A 7 -6.79 13.70 8.36
C GLY A 7 -7.12 12.88 9.62
N ILE A 8 -7.64 11.66 9.48
CA ILE A 8 -7.76 10.71 10.61
C ILE A 8 -6.38 10.13 10.90
N ARG A 9 -6.01 10.02 12.18
CA ARG A 9 -4.81 9.30 12.62
C ARG A 9 -5.19 8.17 13.58
N GLY A 10 -4.67 6.97 13.35
CA GLY A 10 -4.81 5.83 14.24
C GLY A 10 -3.49 5.08 14.41
N ARG A 11 -3.19 4.62 15.62
CA ARG A 11 -2.04 3.76 15.92
C ARG A 11 -2.51 2.61 16.78
N GLY A 12 -2.02 1.41 16.48
CA GLY A 12 -2.35 0.22 17.24
C GLY A 12 -1.18 -0.71 17.47
N LYS A 13 -1.14 -1.29 18.67
CA LYS A 13 -0.29 -2.43 18.95
C LYS A 13 -1.00 -3.70 18.52
N HIS A 14 -0.43 -4.43 17.57
CA HIS A 14 -0.89 -5.76 17.19
C HIS A 14 0.06 -6.80 17.80
N PRO A 15 -0.40 -8.04 18.01
CA PRO A 15 0.53 -9.07 18.45
C PRO A 15 1.65 -9.20 17.43
N SER A 16 2.86 -9.06 17.95
CA SER A 16 4.07 -8.95 17.16
C SER A 16 4.67 -10.33 16.98
N TYR A 17 4.75 -10.81 15.74
CA TYR A 17 5.13 -12.19 15.41
C TYR A 17 6.48 -12.24 14.69
N SER A 18 7.18 -13.35 14.86
CA SER A 18 8.32 -13.71 14.02
C SER A 18 7.88 -14.01 12.59
N GLU A 19 8.82 -13.96 11.65
CA GLU A 19 8.58 -14.24 10.23
C GLU A 19 7.97 -15.64 10.00
N LYS A 20 8.37 -16.64 10.82
CA LYS A 20 7.81 -17.99 10.83
C LYS A 20 6.35 -18.04 11.28
N GLU A 21 5.97 -17.19 12.23
CA GLU A 21 4.60 -17.10 12.73
C GLU A 21 3.70 -16.29 11.78
N TYR A 22 4.24 -15.30 11.06
CA TYR A 22 3.55 -14.71 9.93
C TYR A 22 3.34 -15.71 8.81
N ALA A 23 4.36 -16.54 8.53
CA ALA A 23 4.32 -17.64 7.56
C ALA A 23 3.32 -18.75 7.94
N ASN A 24 3.02 -18.90 9.22
CA ASN A 24 2.10 -19.90 9.75
C ASN A 24 0.62 -19.60 9.39
N ARG A 25 -0.15 -20.67 9.19
CA ARG A 25 -1.60 -20.68 8.92
C ARG A 25 -2.45 -20.41 10.16
N ASP A 26 -1.88 -20.68 11.33
CA ASP A 26 -2.64 -20.65 12.57
C ASP A 26 -3.16 -19.23 12.88
N LEU A 27 -4.48 -19.10 12.86
CA LEU A 27 -5.19 -17.90 13.28
C LEU A 27 -5.51 -17.92 14.78
N GLU A 28 -5.47 -19.08 15.45
CA GLU A 28 -5.74 -19.19 16.90
C GLU A 28 -4.67 -18.45 17.70
N GLY A 29 -3.39 -18.63 17.36
CA GLY A 29 -2.30 -17.83 17.91
C GLY A 29 -2.51 -16.31 17.73
N TYR A 30 -3.17 -15.89 16.63
CA TYR A 30 -3.50 -14.49 16.31
C TYR A 30 -4.75 -13.96 17.03
N ARG A 31 -5.72 -14.84 17.31
CA ARG A 31 -6.94 -14.52 18.06
C ARG A 31 -6.66 -14.41 19.56
N GLY A 32 -5.82 -15.30 20.12
CA GLY A 32 -5.53 -15.36 21.55
C GLY A 32 -4.76 -14.16 22.12
N ASN A 33 -3.96 -13.49 21.28
CA ASN A 33 -3.08 -12.38 21.70
C ASN A 33 -3.56 -10.97 21.29
N ARG A 34 -4.81 -10.81 20.79
CA ARG A 34 -5.27 -9.52 20.28
C ARG A 34 -6.39 -8.89 21.12
N ASN A 35 -6.10 -7.73 21.70
CA ASN A 35 -7.14 -6.76 22.07
C ASN A 35 -7.70 -6.14 20.77
N THR A 36 -9.00 -6.31 20.50
CA THR A 36 -9.66 -5.74 19.32
C THR A 36 -9.47 -4.23 19.25
N GLN A 37 -9.20 -3.68 18.06
CA GLN A 37 -9.05 -2.24 17.86
C GLN A 37 -9.96 -1.81 16.71
N PRO A 38 -11.28 -1.62 16.97
CA PRO A 38 -12.30 -1.49 15.93
C PRO A 38 -11.97 -0.53 14.76
N PRO A 39 -11.31 0.63 14.98
CA PRO A 39 -10.85 1.48 13.88
C PRO A 39 -9.83 0.79 12.96
N LEU A 40 -8.85 0.07 13.50
CA LEU A 40 -7.82 -0.63 12.71
C LEU A 40 -8.31 -1.96 12.14
N ASP A 41 -9.22 -2.64 12.82
CA ASP A 41 -9.96 -3.78 12.27
C ASP A 41 -10.66 -3.38 10.97
N ARG A 42 -11.37 -2.25 10.99
CA ARG A 42 -12.05 -1.70 9.82
C ARG A 42 -11.07 -1.31 8.72
N VAL A 43 -10.00 -0.58 9.05
CA VAL A 43 -8.98 -0.16 8.08
C VAL A 43 -8.33 -1.37 7.41
N ALA A 44 -8.03 -2.43 8.15
CA ALA A 44 -7.48 -3.66 7.58
C ALA A 44 -8.47 -4.31 6.62
N LYS A 45 -9.74 -4.48 7.01
CA LYS A 45 -10.81 -5.02 6.13
C LYS A 45 -10.96 -4.24 4.84
N GLU A 46 -10.92 -2.91 4.92
CA GLU A 46 -11.09 -2.05 3.74
C GLU A 46 -9.87 -2.06 2.81
N ASN A 47 -8.68 -2.41 3.29
CA ASN A 47 -7.42 -2.14 2.57
C ASN A 47 -6.49 -3.34 2.34
N TYR A 48 -6.70 -4.51 2.99
CA TYR A 48 -5.81 -5.66 2.83
C TYR A 48 -5.64 -6.09 1.37
N ILE A 49 -6.70 -6.01 0.57
CA ILE A 49 -6.66 -6.44 -0.84
C ILE A 49 -5.68 -5.60 -1.68
N TYR A 50 -5.56 -4.30 -1.38
CA TYR A 50 -4.60 -3.42 -2.04
C TYR A 50 -3.16 -3.68 -1.55
N ALA A 51 -3.01 -4.15 -0.31
CA ALA A 51 -1.74 -4.61 0.21
C ALA A 51 -1.27 -5.87 -0.52
N LEU A 52 -2.16 -6.86 -0.72
CA LEU A 52 -1.85 -8.08 -1.50
C LEU A 52 -1.42 -7.72 -2.93
N MET A 53 -2.15 -6.81 -3.60
CA MET A 53 -1.80 -6.33 -4.95
C MET A 53 -0.46 -5.58 -4.97
N SER A 54 -0.18 -4.76 -3.96
CA SER A 54 1.11 -4.06 -3.81
C SER A 54 2.26 -5.04 -3.59
N SER A 55 2.03 -6.13 -2.87
CA SER A 55 3.01 -7.21 -2.71
C SER A 55 3.28 -7.94 -4.03
N ASN A 56 2.23 -8.29 -4.77
CA ASN A 56 2.34 -8.99 -6.06
C ASN A 56 3.16 -8.20 -7.11
N ALA A 57 3.22 -6.87 -6.98
CA ALA A 57 4.00 -6.02 -7.88
C ALA A 57 5.51 -6.27 -7.83
N TYR A 58 6.03 -6.91 -6.76
CA TYR A 58 7.46 -7.21 -6.58
C TYR A 58 7.93 -8.53 -7.21
N GLU A 59 7.08 -9.27 -7.93
CA GLU A 59 7.52 -10.51 -8.63
C GLU A 59 8.16 -11.58 -7.72
N ASN A 60 7.85 -11.54 -6.43
CA ASN A 60 8.30 -12.51 -5.46
C ASN A 60 7.66 -13.90 -5.76
N PRO A 61 8.36 -15.04 -5.53
CA PRO A 61 7.77 -16.38 -5.63
C PRO A 61 6.44 -16.53 -4.87
N TYR A 62 6.23 -15.76 -3.81
CA TYR A 62 4.98 -15.75 -3.06
C TYR A 62 3.96 -14.77 -3.67
N TYR A 63 3.18 -15.24 -4.64
CA TYR A 63 2.12 -14.49 -5.31
C TYR A 63 0.75 -14.78 -4.69
N PHE A 64 -0.05 -13.74 -4.43
CA PHE A 64 -1.43 -13.88 -4.00
C PHE A 64 -2.37 -13.98 -5.21
N ASP A 65 -2.95 -15.15 -5.48
CA ASP A 65 -3.96 -15.29 -6.54
C ASP A 65 -5.33 -14.78 -6.08
N LEU A 66 -5.74 -13.65 -6.65
CA LEU A 66 -6.98 -12.97 -6.26
C LEU A 66 -8.16 -13.25 -7.21
N ARG A 67 -7.97 -14.11 -8.23
CA ARG A 67 -8.97 -14.36 -9.28
C ARG A 67 -10.28 -14.92 -8.71
N ARG A 68 -10.17 -15.88 -7.80
CA ARG A 68 -11.32 -16.49 -7.10
C ARG A 68 -12.14 -15.49 -6.28
N TYR A 69 -11.52 -14.37 -5.91
CA TYR A 69 -12.15 -13.29 -5.12
C TYR A 69 -12.55 -12.09 -5.99
N GLY A 70 -12.69 -12.31 -7.30
CA GLY A 70 -13.22 -11.35 -8.26
C GLY A 70 -12.21 -10.30 -8.75
N TRP A 71 -10.91 -10.49 -8.50
CA TRP A 71 -9.86 -9.59 -8.95
C TRP A 71 -8.98 -10.23 -10.00
N ILE A 72 -9.03 -9.69 -11.21
CA ILE A 72 -8.26 -10.19 -12.35
C ILE A 72 -7.07 -9.27 -12.58
N ARG A 73 -5.85 -9.81 -12.58
CA ARG A 73 -4.67 -9.08 -13.06
C ARG A 73 -4.74 -9.00 -14.59
N LEU A 74 -5.00 -7.82 -15.11
CA LEU A 74 -5.14 -7.57 -16.55
C LEU A 74 -3.80 -7.65 -17.25
N ASN A 75 -2.80 -6.92 -16.73
CA ASN A 75 -1.45 -6.93 -17.30
C ASN A 75 -0.43 -6.34 -16.32
N ARG A 76 0.84 -6.65 -16.56
CA ARG A 76 1.98 -5.93 -15.99
C ARG A 76 2.55 -4.95 -17.02
N TYR A 77 2.94 -3.77 -16.55
CA TYR A 77 3.57 -2.73 -17.36
C TYR A 77 4.95 -2.43 -16.80
N LYS A 78 5.98 -2.52 -17.63
CA LYS A 78 7.37 -2.20 -17.29
C LYS A 78 7.89 -1.09 -18.20
N ALA A 79 8.91 -0.38 -17.75
CA ALA A 79 9.73 0.52 -18.59
C ALA A 79 11.19 0.48 -18.15
N ASP A 80 12.10 0.85 -19.05
CA ASP A 80 13.56 0.73 -18.85
C ASP A 80 14.13 1.65 -17.75
N ASN A 81 13.29 2.52 -17.18
CA ASN A 81 13.63 3.37 -16.03
C ASN A 81 13.37 2.71 -14.67
N GLY A 82 13.14 1.40 -14.65
CA GLY A 82 12.83 0.62 -13.45
C GLY A 82 11.36 0.67 -13.01
N PHE A 83 10.50 1.39 -13.75
CA PHE A 83 9.05 1.40 -13.53
C PHE A 83 8.47 0.01 -13.73
N SER A 84 7.68 -0.45 -12.76
CA SER A 84 6.85 -1.65 -12.89
C SER A 84 5.52 -1.42 -12.19
N ALA A 85 4.43 -1.86 -12.82
CA ALA A 85 3.10 -1.79 -12.23
C ALA A 85 2.20 -2.93 -12.72
N ASP A 86 1.39 -3.45 -11.82
CA ASP A 86 0.31 -4.37 -12.15
C ASP A 86 -1.02 -3.62 -12.20
N VAL A 87 -1.86 -3.96 -13.18
CA VAL A 87 -3.22 -3.45 -13.25
C VAL A 87 -4.19 -4.58 -12.94
N TYR A 88 -5.01 -4.38 -11.92
CA TYR A 88 -6.08 -5.27 -11.52
C TYR A 88 -7.44 -4.66 -11.84
N MET A 89 -8.42 -5.53 -12.06
CA MET A 89 -9.79 -5.12 -12.30
C MET A 89 -10.74 -6.01 -11.50
N ASN A 90 -11.79 -5.39 -10.96
CA ASN A 90 -12.98 -6.07 -10.48
C ASN A 90 -14.16 -5.57 -11.29
N GLU A 91 -14.69 -6.45 -12.15
CA GLU A 91 -15.75 -6.10 -13.09
C GLU A 91 -17.07 -5.82 -12.38
N GLY A 92 -17.47 -6.67 -11.43
CA GLY A 92 -18.70 -6.51 -10.67
C GLY A 92 -18.75 -5.22 -9.86
N LYS A 93 -17.60 -4.76 -9.37
CA LYS A 93 -17.47 -3.48 -8.64
C LYS A 93 -17.17 -2.29 -9.55
N LYS A 94 -16.86 -2.51 -10.83
CA LYS A 94 -16.33 -1.51 -11.78
C LYS A 94 -15.15 -0.71 -11.20
N ILE A 95 -14.16 -1.43 -10.65
CA ILE A 95 -12.95 -0.84 -10.06
C ILE A 95 -11.72 -1.30 -10.85
N VAL A 96 -10.84 -0.35 -11.16
CA VAL A 96 -9.48 -0.61 -11.65
C VAL A 96 -8.49 -0.17 -10.58
N VAL A 97 -7.55 -1.07 -10.25
CA VAL A 97 -6.46 -0.80 -9.32
C VAL A 97 -5.14 -0.82 -10.09
N ILE A 98 -4.30 0.21 -9.90
CA ILE A 98 -2.93 0.23 -10.42
C ILE A 98 -1.98 0.09 -9.23
N ALA A 99 -1.33 -1.06 -9.13
CA ALA A 99 -0.37 -1.39 -8.08
C ALA A 99 1.05 -1.15 -8.58
N PHE A 100 1.69 -0.09 -8.11
CA PHE A 100 3.05 0.29 -8.48
C PHE A 100 4.06 -0.46 -7.61
N ARG A 101 5.07 -1.06 -8.25
CA ARG A 101 6.23 -1.62 -7.56
C ARG A 101 7.08 -0.47 -7.01
N GLY A 102 7.65 -0.66 -5.82
CA GLY A 102 8.73 0.20 -5.35
C GLY A 102 10.09 -0.25 -5.90
N THR A 103 11.15 0.18 -5.22
CA THR A 103 12.52 -0.24 -5.51
C THR A 103 12.95 -1.26 -4.47
N GLU A 104 13.66 -2.30 -4.91
CA GLU A 104 14.33 -3.25 -4.01
C GLU A 104 15.61 -2.60 -3.50
N PHE A 105 15.62 -2.16 -2.24
CA PHE A 105 16.84 -1.76 -1.55
C PHE A 105 16.98 -2.58 -0.26
N PHE A 106 18.16 -3.15 -0.04
CA PHE A 106 18.45 -4.03 1.10
C PHE A 106 18.56 -3.28 2.44
N THR A 107 18.66 -1.94 2.42
CA THR A 107 18.63 -1.12 3.64
C THR A 107 17.99 0.24 3.39
N ILE A 108 17.08 0.67 4.27
CA ILE A 108 16.51 2.04 4.28
C ILE A 108 17.61 3.10 4.47
N LYS A 109 18.73 2.74 5.12
CA LYS A 109 19.89 3.61 5.32
C LYS A 109 20.59 3.98 4.01
N ASP A 110 20.43 3.19 2.96
CA ASP A 110 20.95 3.51 1.64
C ASP A 110 20.04 4.50 0.88
N TRP A 111 18.79 4.66 1.31
CA TRP A 111 17.78 5.48 0.64
C TRP A 111 18.13 6.97 0.48
N PRO A 112 18.72 7.67 1.48
CA PRO A 112 19.06 9.08 1.33
C PRO A 112 20.23 9.29 0.35
N HIS A 113 21.13 8.31 0.24
CA HIS A 113 22.36 8.39 -0.55
C HIS A 113 22.21 7.74 -1.94
N ALA A 114 21.28 6.79 -2.11
CA ALA A 114 21.02 6.08 -3.36
C ALA A 114 20.09 6.89 -4.27
N ASN A 115 20.67 7.83 -5.04
CA ASN A 115 20.27 8.28 -6.39
C ASN A 115 18.76 8.34 -6.77
N LEU A 116 17.86 8.56 -5.79
CA LEU A 116 16.39 8.56 -5.96
C LEU A 116 15.91 9.72 -6.85
N SER A 117 16.78 10.70 -7.11
CA SER A 117 16.48 11.88 -7.92
C SER A 117 16.44 11.58 -9.43
N VAL A 118 17.32 10.69 -9.92
CA VAL A 118 17.45 10.39 -11.35
C VAL A 118 16.49 9.29 -11.78
N PHE A 119 16.43 8.17 -11.02
CA PHE A 119 15.52 7.07 -11.34
C PHE A 119 14.06 7.41 -11.02
N GLY A 120 13.79 8.07 -9.90
CA GLY A 120 12.43 8.36 -9.44
C GLY A 120 11.63 9.25 -10.40
N ARG A 121 12.19 10.39 -10.84
CA ARG A 121 11.48 11.38 -11.70
C ARG A 121 10.88 10.75 -12.96
N ASN A 122 11.62 9.86 -13.61
CA ASN A 122 11.17 9.23 -14.85
C ASN A 122 10.03 8.23 -14.59
N GLN A 123 10.00 7.58 -13.43
CA GLN A 123 8.93 6.65 -13.05
C GLN A 123 7.60 7.35 -12.77
N TYR A 124 7.57 8.58 -12.22
CA TYR A 124 6.32 9.35 -12.07
C TYR A 124 5.68 9.66 -13.44
N THR A 125 6.50 9.95 -14.45
CA THR A 125 6.02 10.15 -15.82
C THR A 125 5.42 8.86 -16.38
N SER A 126 6.09 7.71 -16.18
CA SER A 126 5.55 6.40 -16.56
C SER A 126 4.23 6.08 -15.84
N ALA A 127 4.14 6.36 -14.54
CA ALA A 127 2.93 6.16 -13.75
C ALA A 127 1.74 6.98 -14.29
N MET A 128 1.96 8.26 -14.58
CA MET A 128 0.92 9.13 -15.16
C MET A 128 0.53 8.72 -16.59
N LYS A 129 1.49 8.26 -17.41
CA LYS A 129 1.20 7.69 -18.75
C LYS A 129 0.32 6.45 -18.64
N LEU A 130 0.64 5.54 -17.71
CA LEU A 130 -0.17 4.34 -17.47
C LEU A 130 -1.57 4.69 -16.97
N LEU A 131 -1.69 5.58 -15.98
CA LEU A 131 -3.00 6.03 -15.48
C LEU A 131 -3.86 6.61 -16.61
N LYS A 132 -3.31 7.52 -17.43
CA LYS A 132 -4.01 8.08 -18.60
C LYS A 132 -4.50 6.99 -19.55
N LYS A 133 -3.63 6.01 -19.86
CA LYS A 133 -3.98 4.86 -20.71
C LYS A 133 -5.14 4.07 -20.12
N MET A 134 -5.11 3.75 -18.82
CA MET A 134 -6.16 2.96 -18.17
C MET A 134 -7.47 3.73 -18.03
N LYS A 135 -7.43 5.01 -17.63
CA LYS A 135 -8.61 5.90 -17.57
C LYS A 135 -9.36 6.01 -18.90
N ARG A 136 -8.61 6.06 -20.02
CA ARG A 136 -9.21 6.05 -21.37
C ARG A 136 -9.85 4.71 -21.72
N ARG A 137 -9.24 3.60 -21.31
CA ARG A 137 -9.72 2.24 -21.59
C ARG A 137 -10.95 1.87 -20.75
N TYR A 138 -10.97 2.24 -19.47
CA TYR A 138 -12.02 1.87 -18.51
C TYR A 138 -12.81 3.11 -18.07
N ARG A 139 -13.50 3.74 -19.02
CA ARG A 139 -14.36 4.90 -18.74
C ARG A 139 -15.50 4.49 -17.82
N GLY A 140 -15.82 5.34 -16.83
CA GLY A 140 -16.87 5.07 -15.84
C GLY A 140 -16.45 4.15 -14.69
N TYR A 141 -15.24 3.58 -14.71
CA TYR A 141 -14.71 2.80 -13.60
C TYR A 141 -14.13 3.72 -12.53
N ARG A 142 -14.22 3.28 -11.28
CA ARG A 142 -13.47 3.90 -10.17
C ARG A 142 -12.01 3.47 -10.26
N PHE A 143 -11.11 4.40 -9.95
CA PHE A 143 -9.68 4.16 -9.99
C PHE A 143 -9.07 4.25 -8.60
N ILE A 144 -8.25 3.27 -8.28
CA ILE A 144 -7.46 3.25 -7.05
C ILE A 144 -6.01 3.02 -7.45
N SER A 145 -5.13 3.81 -6.87
CA SER A 145 -3.69 3.65 -7.00
C SER A 145 -3.15 3.07 -5.69
N THR A 146 -2.22 2.13 -5.79
CA THR A 146 -1.62 1.51 -4.60
C THR A 146 -0.16 1.17 -4.83
N GLY A 147 0.58 0.96 -3.75
CA GLY A 147 1.99 0.62 -3.83
C GLY A 147 2.70 0.75 -2.48
N HIS A 148 3.89 0.17 -2.44
CA HIS A 148 4.79 0.16 -1.30
C HIS A 148 6.02 1.03 -1.57
N SER A 149 6.58 1.69 -0.54
CA SER A 149 7.84 2.43 -0.66
C SER A 149 7.76 3.46 -1.82
N LEU A 150 8.66 3.41 -2.82
CA LEU A 150 8.60 4.29 -4.00
C LEU A 150 7.26 4.15 -4.75
N GLY A 151 6.72 2.92 -4.85
CA GLY A 151 5.43 2.65 -5.48
C GLY A 151 4.27 3.37 -4.78
N GLY A 152 4.35 3.53 -3.46
CA GLY A 152 3.41 4.36 -2.69
C GLY A 152 3.52 5.85 -3.09
N GLY A 153 4.74 6.36 -3.27
CA GLY A 153 4.96 7.72 -3.77
C GLY A 153 4.38 7.94 -5.17
N LEU A 154 4.53 6.96 -6.06
CA LEU A 154 3.90 6.97 -7.40
C LEU A 154 2.37 6.97 -7.30
N ALA A 155 1.80 6.11 -6.44
CA ALA A 155 0.36 6.05 -6.22
C ALA A 155 -0.21 7.38 -5.72
N LEU A 156 0.34 7.93 -4.63
CA LEU A 156 -0.08 9.22 -4.11
C LEU A 156 0.07 10.33 -5.15
N HIS A 157 1.16 10.36 -5.92
CA HIS A 157 1.31 11.34 -6.99
C HIS A 157 0.19 11.22 -8.04
N THR A 158 -0.18 10.01 -8.45
CA THR A 158 -1.28 9.84 -9.41
C THR A 158 -2.62 10.31 -8.85
N SER A 159 -2.89 10.05 -7.57
CA SER A 159 -4.08 10.52 -6.88
C SER A 159 -4.10 12.05 -6.72
N VAL A 160 -2.98 12.66 -6.35
CA VAL A 160 -2.87 14.13 -6.22
C VAL A 160 -3.05 14.83 -7.56
N CYS A 161 -2.54 14.23 -8.65
CA CYS A 161 -2.56 14.82 -9.98
C CYS A 161 -3.86 14.58 -10.76
N TRP A 162 -4.73 13.65 -10.35
CA TRP A 162 -5.88 13.24 -11.17
C TRP A 162 -7.16 13.04 -10.35
N GLN A 163 -8.24 13.76 -10.68
CA GLN A 163 -9.51 13.66 -9.97
C GLN A 163 -10.22 12.31 -10.14
N GLY A 164 -10.79 11.80 -9.05
CA GLY A 164 -11.44 10.49 -9.03
C GLY A 164 -10.43 9.35 -9.15
N VAL A 165 -9.27 9.49 -8.51
CA VAL A 165 -8.26 8.44 -8.32
C VAL A 165 -7.92 8.42 -6.84
N ASP A 166 -8.46 7.46 -6.10
CA ASP A 166 -8.12 7.27 -4.70
C ASP A 166 -6.71 6.64 -4.58
N ALA A 167 -6.07 6.78 -3.43
CA ALA A 167 -4.79 6.13 -3.13
C ALA A 167 -4.82 5.39 -1.80
N VAL A 168 -4.25 4.18 -1.79
CA VAL A 168 -3.98 3.40 -0.58
C VAL A 168 -2.52 2.94 -0.65
N THR A 169 -1.68 3.37 0.28
CA THR A 169 -0.23 3.13 0.19
C THR A 169 0.36 2.55 1.46
N PHE A 170 1.44 1.80 1.32
CA PHE A 170 2.02 1.01 2.39
C PHE A 170 3.50 1.38 2.60
N ASN A 171 3.92 1.74 3.81
CA ASN A 171 5.30 2.17 4.12
C ASN A 171 5.87 3.11 3.04
N THR A 172 5.07 4.10 2.63
CA THR A 172 5.33 4.89 1.42
C THR A 172 6.50 5.88 1.61
N SER A 173 7.24 6.12 0.53
CA SER A 173 8.45 6.94 0.55
C SER A 173 8.22 8.45 0.47
N PRO A 174 9.20 9.27 0.93
CA PRO A 174 9.05 10.70 1.15
C PRO A 174 8.77 11.62 -0.04
N ARG A 175 8.85 11.11 -1.28
CA ARG A 175 8.87 11.98 -2.45
C ARG A 175 7.51 11.99 -3.13
N ILE A 176 6.77 13.07 -2.94
CA ILE A 176 5.71 13.46 -3.87
C ILE A 176 6.17 14.73 -4.55
N PHE A 177 6.31 14.68 -5.87
CA PHE A 177 6.46 15.90 -6.64
C PHE A 177 5.15 16.67 -6.54
N LYS A 178 5.17 17.78 -5.78
CA LYS A 178 4.03 18.69 -5.64
C LYS A 178 3.68 19.24 -7.03
N PRO A 179 2.56 18.82 -7.65
CA PRO A 179 2.15 19.41 -8.91
C PRO A 179 1.67 20.85 -8.67
N LYS A 180 1.87 21.73 -9.65
CA LYS A 180 1.40 23.14 -9.58
C LYS A 180 -0.12 23.25 -9.38
N LYS A 181 -0.88 22.22 -9.77
CA LYS A 181 -2.31 22.04 -9.50
C LYS A 181 -2.51 20.66 -8.90
N HIS A 182 -3.15 20.56 -7.73
CA HIS A 182 -3.50 19.29 -7.09
C HIS A 182 -5.00 19.19 -6.87
N VAL A 183 -5.52 17.96 -6.88
CA VAL A 183 -6.93 17.67 -6.62
C VAL A 183 -7.09 17.27 -5.15
N GLY A 184 -7.77 18.11 -4.38
CA GLY A 184 -7.90 17.93 -2.92
C GLY A 184 -8.93 16.87 -2.48
N THR A 185 -9.79 16.40 -3.37
CA THR A 185 -11.01 15.63 -3.01
C THR A 185 -10.85 14.12 -2.99
N ASN A 186 -9.78 13.57 -3.55
CA ASN A 186 -9.56 12.11 -3.57
C ASN A 186 -9.24 11.58 -2.18
N ARG A 187 -9.72 10.37 -1.87
CA ARG A 187 -9.32 9.68 -0.64
C ARG A 187 -7.89 9.19 -0.75
N LYS A 188 -7.11 9.42 0.31
CA LYS A 188 -5.70 9.06 0.40
C LYS A 188 -5.49 8.42 1.76
N THR A 189 -5.19 7.13 1.76
CA THR A 189 -4.97 6.33 2.96
C THR A 189 -3.52 5.86 2.96
N VAL A 190 -2.79 6.16 4.03
CA VAL A 190 -1.42 5.72 4.23
C VAL A 190 -1.40 4.77 5.42
N ILE A 191 -0.93 3.55 5.18
CA ILE A 191 -0.77 2.52 6.20
C ILE A 191 0.72 2.24 6.35
N SER A 192 1.22 2.26 7.58
CA SER A 192 2.63 2.00 7.87
C SER A 192 2.79 0.95 8.96
N GLU A 193 3.94 0.28 8.97
CA GLU A 193 4.40 -0.54 10.08
C GLU A 193 5.12 0.32 11.13
N ASP A 194 4.94 0.00 12.42
CA ASP A 194 5.61 0.69 13.54
C ASP A 194 7.10 0.26 13.60
N GLY A 195 8.04 1.21 13.61
CA GLY A 195 9.50 0.92 13.56
C GLY A 195 10.39 2.11 13.17
N GLU A 196 11.71 1.91 13.04
CA GLU A 196 12.72 2.96 12.71
C GLU A 196 12.46 3.69 11.38
N ILE A 197 11.77 3.02 10.45
CA ILE A 197 11.22 3.55 9.20
C ILE A 197 10.46 4.85 9.40
N LEU A 198 9.80 4.97 10.56
CA LEU A 198 8.99 6.12 10.90
C LEU A 198 9.78 7.42 10.96
N GLU A 199 11.09 7.47 11.16
CA GLU A 199 11.79 8.77 11.11
C GLU A 199 11.84 9.34 9.68
N VAL A 200 12.12 8.48 8.70
CA VAL A 200 12.11 8.84 7.27
C VAL A 200 10.69 9.15 6.80
N ILE A 201 9.71 8.37 7.21
CA ILE A 201 8.29 8.64 6.89
C ILE A 201 7.74 9.83 7.69
N ARG A 202 8.22 10.15 8.89
CA ARG A 202 7.80 11.37 9.63
C ARG A 202 8.30 12.63 8.95
N SER A 203 9.52 12.61 8.39
CA SER A 203 9.99 13.69 7.52
C SER A 203 9.13 13.81 6.25
N PHE A 204 8.65 12.69 5.69
CA PHE A 204 7.66 12.68 4.61
C PHE A 204 6.35 13.36 5.00
N PHE A 205 5.78 13.02 6.15
CA PHE A 205 4.48 13.54 6.56
C PHE A 205 4.44 15.07 6.66
N LYS A 206 5.57 15.71 7.01
CA LYS A 206 5.68 17.19 6.93
C LYS A 206 5.54 17.72 5.50
N SER A 207 6.00 16.99 4.49
CA SER A 207 5.84 17.36 3.07
C SER A 207 4.41 17.09 2.55
N LEU A 208 3.71 16.15 3.17
CA LEU A 208 2.36 15.73 2.83
C LEU A 208 1.27 16.71 3.27
N ASP A 209 1.53 17.54 4.28
CA ASP A 209 0.61 18.61 4.71
C ASP A 209 0.21 19.55 3.55
N SER A 210 1.00 19.56 2.47
CA SER A 210 0.76 20.38 1.28
C SER A 210 -0.09 19.73 0.17
N ILE A 211 -0.50 18.47 0.31
CA ILE A 211 -1.21 17.70 -0.73
C ILE A 211 -2.67 17.33 -0.36
N GLY A 212 -3.20 17.96 0.68
CA GLY A 212 -4.59 17.80 1.14
C GLY A 212 -4.76 16.73 2.24
N LYS A 213 -6.02 16.38 2.52
CA LYS A 213 -6.38 15.43 3.59
C LYS A 213 -5.85 14.02 3.29
N ILE A 214 -5.18 13.42 4.27
CA ILE A 214 -4.67 12.04 4.25
C ILE A 214 -5.06 11.36 5.55
N ASP A 215 -5.63 10.17 5.46
CA ASP A 215 -5.89 9.32 6.62
C ASP A 215 -4.68 8.40 6.83
N TYR A 216 -4.16 8.37 8.05
CA TYR A 216 -2.91 7.70 8.39
C TYR A 216 -3.11 6.68 9.50
N TYR A 217 -2.58 5.47 9.28
CA TYR A 217 -2.72 4.34 10.20
C TYR A 217 -1.41 3.61 10.38
N GLU A 218 -1.08 3.27 11.63
CA GLU A 218 0.13 2.53 12.00
C GLU A 218 -0.24 1.19 12.64
N TYR A 219 0.40 0.11 12.15
CA TYR A 219 0.29 -1.25 12.67
C TYR A 219 1.65 -1.73 13.17
N ASP A 220 1.70 -2.31 14.37
CA ASP A 220 2.91 -2.95 14.90
C ASP A 220 2.81 -4.47 14.70
N PHE A 221 3.26 -4.96 13.53
CA PHE A 221 3.17 -6.37 13.17
C PHE A 221 4.46 -7.15 13.48
N LEU A 222 5.64 -6.58 13.23
CA LEU A 222 6.94 -7.25 13.40
C LEU A 222 7.73 -6.75 14.61
N LYS A 223 8.36 -7.67 15.37
CA LYS A 223 9.19 -7.32 16.54
C LYS A 223 10.66 -7.27 16.14
N GLY A 224 11.26 -6.09 16.16
CA GLY A 224 12.70 -5.91 16.35
C GLY A 224 13.64 -6.32 15.20
N CYS A 225 13.31 -6.03 13.93
CA CYS A 225 14.27 -6.17 12.82
C CYS A 225 13.99 -5.16 11.67
N SER A 226 14.66 -4.01 11.73
CA SER A 226 14.63 -2.86 10.78
C SER A 226 14.85 -3.20 9.28
N VAL A 227 15.47 -4.35 8.95
CA VAL A 227 15.68 -4.80 7.56
C VAL A 227 14.58 -5.76 7.06
N ARG A 228 13.91 -6.46 7.99
CA ARG A 228 12.82 -7.42 7.71
C ARG A 228 11.44 -6.74 7.69
N GLU A 229 11.31 -5.62 8.38
CA GLU A 229 10.18 -4.66 8.45
C GLU A 229 9.87 -3.92 7.11
N HIS A 230 10.46 -4.36 6.00
CA HIS A 230 10.27 -3.79 4.65
C HIS A 230 9.70 -4.74 3.62
N SER A 231 9.37 -5.96 4.04
CA SER A 231 8.68 -6.90 3.18
C SER A 231 7.21 -6.50 3.07
N MET A 232 6.84 -5.91 1.94
CA MET A 232 5.43 -5.64 1.60
C MET A 232 4.57 -6.92 1.78
N TYR A 233 5.16 -8.09 1.54
CA TYR A 233 4.52 -9.38 1.74
C TYR A 233 4.08 -9.61 3.19
N LEU A 234 4.94 -9.34 4.18
CA LEU A 234 4.62 -9.54 5.60
C LEU A 234 3.54 -8.57 6.06
N LEU A 235 3.66 -7.28 5.70
CA LEU A 235 2.63 -6.27 6.00
C LEU A 235 1.28 -6.65 5.36
N ALA A 236 1.29 -7.12 4.11
CA ALA A 236 0.10 -7.57 3.41
C ALA A 236 -0.57 -8.76 4.12
N ARG A 237 0.23 -9.72 4.61
CA ARG A 237 -0.27 -10.85 5.41
C ARG A 237 -0.80 -10.41 6.77
N GLY A 238 -0.14 -9.49 7.47
CA GLY A 238 -0.62 -8.95 8.74
C GLY A 238 -2.01 -8.32 8.60
N LEU A 239 -2.19 -7.45 7.59
CA LEU A 239 -3.48 -6.86 7.28
C LEU A 239 -4.54 -7.90 6.89
N LEU A 240 -4.17 -8.90 6.10
CA LEU A 240 -5.05 -10.00 5.71
C LEU A 240 -5.52 -10.81 6.94
N LYS A 241 -4.59 -11.21 7.81
CA LYS A 241 -4.90 -11.95 9.05
C LYS A 241 -5.81 -11.12 9.95
N VAL A 242 -5.49 -9.84 10.15
CA VAL A 242 -6.34 -8.92 10.90
C VAL A 242 -7.76 -8.86 10.32
N ALA A 243 -7.90 -8.69 9.00
CA ALA A 243 -9.21 -8.64 8.36
C ALA A 243 -10.00 -9.96 8.56
N ALA A 244 -9.34 -11.11 8.40
CA ALA A 244 -9.93 -12.43 8.58
C ALA A 244 -10.43 -12.64 10.02
N ILE A 245 -9.59 -12.38 11.03
CA ILE A 245 -9.98 -12.57 12.43
C ILE A 245 -11.02 -11.54 12.90
N SER A 246 -11.07 -10.37 12.26
CA SER A 246 -12.14 -9.39 12.49
C SER A 246 -13.45 -9.77 11.79
N GLY A 247 -13.52 -10.90 11.07
CA GLY A 247 -14.75 -11.46 10.49
C GLY A 247 -14.97 -11.19 9.00
N ASP A 248 -13.95 -10.79 8.24
CA ASP A 248 -14.07 -10.68 6.78
C ASP A 248 -13.97 -12.07 6.12
N LYS A 249 -15.07 -12.52 5.51
CA LYS A 249 -15.17 -13.85 4.89
C LYS A 249 -14.25 -14.02 3.68
N THR A 250 -14.01 -12.94 2.91
CA THR A 250 -13.11 -13.00 1.75
C THR A 250 -11.67 -13.11 2.22
N ALA A 251 -11.29 -12.33 3.23
CA ALA A 251 -9.98 -12.41 3.85
C ALA A 251 -9.72 -13.81 4.43
N LEU A 252 -10.72 -14.39 5.12
CA LEU A 252 -10.63 -15.75 5.64
C LEU A 252 -10.39 -16.76 4.52
N GLY A 253 -11.18 -16.71 3.44
CA GLY A 253 -10.98 -17.60 2.30
C GLY A 253 -9.60 -17.45 1.65
N ILE A 254 -9.07 -16.23 1.55
CA ILE A 254 -7.70 -15.98 1.03
C ILE A 254 -6.64 -16.58 1.95
N VAL A 255 -6.81 -16.48 3.26
CA VAL A 255 -5.92 -17.12 4.24
C VAL A 255 -5.88 -18.64 4.02
N ASP A 256 -7.05 -19.25 3.87
CA ASP A 256 -7.19 -20.70 3.68
C ASP A 256 -6.55 -21.18 2.36
N ASP A 257 -6.76 -20.45 1.26
CA ASP A 257 -6.26 -20.82 -0.07
C ASP A 257 -4.75 -20.58 -0.24
N ILE A 258 -4.18 -19.53 0.37
CA ILE A 258 -2.83 -19.04 0.02
C ILE A 258 -1.77 -19.37 1.08
N LEU A 259 -2.16 -19.64 2.32
CA LEU A 259 -1.21 -20.12 3.33
C LEU A 259 -1.04 -21.65 3.29
N GLY A 260 -1.74 -22.31 2.36
CA GLY A 260 -1.71 -23.72 1.92
C GLY A 260 -0.37 -24.25 1.39
#